data_AF-A0AAD1KR07-F1
#
_entry.id   AF-A0AAD1KR07-F1
#
_cell.length_a   1.000
_cell.length_b   1.000
_cell.length_c   1.000
_cell.angle_alpha   90.00
_cell.angle_beta   90.00
_cell.angle_gamma   90.00
#
_symmetry.space_group_name_H-M   'P 1'
#
loop_
_entity.id
_entity.type
_entity.pdbx_description
1 polymer ?
#
loop_
_entity_poly.entity_id
_entity_poly.type
_entity_poly.pdbx_seq_one_letter_code
_entity_poly.pdbx_strand_id
1 'polypeptide(L)'
;MTEEDLIRTVATAFGNGWRQVKLYFMCGLPTETDEDVLGIHDMASHVIEAGRAAAGRKDIRCTISIGGFVLKPHTPFQWAAQASADEVDHRLSVLRDSIRADRQFGRSIGMRYHDGRPGIIEGLLSRGDRRVGNVIEAVWRDGGVFDGWNEYFSYDRWLACCEQELEPLGVSLDWFTTRERDYEEVLPWDHLDSGLDRDWLWDDWQDAMDGEAVNDCRWNPCYDCGVCPQMGTEIQVGPSGHPLIPLTLVVPDLAPSRLVPSEEE
;
A
#
# COMPACT_ATOMS: atom_id res chain seq x y z
N MET A 1 4.31 -15.75 -2.65
CA MET A 1 5.75 -15.92 -2.37
C MET A 1 5.88 -16.16 -0.89
N THR A 2 6.52 -17.25 -0.47
CA THR A 2 6.68 -17.56 0.96
C THR A 2 7.99 -16.98 1.51
N GLU A 3 8.14 -16.95 2.83
CA GLU A 3 9.43 -16.64 3.48
C GLU A 3 10.54 -17.58 3.00
N GLU A 4 10.24 -18.86 2.84
CA GLU A 4 11.19 -19.86 2.34
C GLU A 4 11.67 -19.52 0.92
N ASP A 5 10.76 -19.11 0.04
CA ASP A 5 11.12 -18.68 -1.33
C ASP A 5 12.05 -17.46 -1.31
N LEU A 6 11.78 -16.49 -0.43
CA LEU A 6 12.60 -15.30 -0.24
C LEU A 6 14.01 -15.69 0.25
N ILE A 7 14.10 -16.48 1.31
CA ILE A 7 15.38 -16.93 1.89
C ILE A 7 16.19 -17.70 0.84
N ARG A 8 15.57 -18.63 0.10
CA ARG A 8 16.23 -19.40 -0.96
C ARG A 8 16.79 -18.49 -2.07
N THR A 9 16.01 -17.50 -2.49
CA THR A 9 16.42 -16.54 -3.52
C THR A 9 17.61 -15.70 -3.06
N VAL A 10 17.53 -15.18 -1.83
CA VAL A 10 18.58 -14.33 -1.26
C VAL A 10 19.86 -15.12 -0.96
N ALA A 11 19.75 -16.35 -0.45
CA ALA A 11 20.89 -17.25 -0.25
C ALA A 11 21.61 -17.56 -1.57
N THR A 12 20.86 -17.77 -2.64
CA THR A 12 21.43 -17.97 -3.99
C THR A 12 22.20 -16.74 -4.44
N ALA A 13 21.66 -15.53 -4.26
CA ALA A 13 22.37 -14.30 -4.59
C ALA A 13 23.68 -14.18 -3.80
N PHE A 14 23.66 -14.41 -2.48
CA PHE A 14 24.86 -14.34 -1.65
C PHE A 14 25.91 -15.40 -2.01
N GLY A 15 25.49 -16.62 -2.36
CA GLY A 15 26.40 -17.66 -2.89
C GLY A 15 27.09 -17.26 -4.20
N ASN A 16 26.51 -16.34 -4.97
CA ASN A 16 27.08 -15.78 -6.20
C ASN A 16 27.89 -14.49 -5.97
N GLY A 17 28.28 -14.18 -4.74
CA GLY A 17 29.22 -13.11 -4.42
C GLY A 17 28.60 -11.76 -4.07
N TRP A 18 27.27 -11.66 -4.05
CA TRP A 18 26.58 -10.50 -3.47
C TRP A 18 26.89 -10.40 -1.97
N ARG A 19 26.87 -9.18 -1.42
CA ARG A 19 27.22 -8.92 0.00
C ARG A 19 26.17 -8.12 0.75
N GLN A 20 25.21 -7.55 0.02
CA GLN A 20 24.13 -6.77 0.59
C GLN A 20 22.84 -7.04 -0.17
N VAL A 21 21.73 -7.09 0.56
CA VAL A 21 20.37 -7.06 0.02
C VAL A 21 19.62 -5.91 0.66
N LYS A 22 18.63 -5.36 -0.05
CA LYS A 22 17.66 -4.42 0.50
C LYS A 22 16.27 -5.06 0.44
N LEU A 23 15.58 -5.08 1.57
CA LEU A 23 14.19 -5.51 1.70
C LEU A 23 13.32 -4.28 1.89
N TYR A 24 12.16 -4.27 1.24
CA TYR A 24 11.19 -3.18 1.30
C TYR A 24 9.98 -3.65 2.09
N PHE A 25 9.58 -2.85 3.08
CA PHE A 25 8.42 -3.10 3.92
C PHE A 25 7.57 -1.84 3.99
N MET A 26 6.32 -2.04 4.41
CA MET A 26 5.41 -0.97 4.76
C MET A 26 5.12 -1.06 6.27
N CYS A 27 4.71 0.05 6.87
CA CYS A 27 4.30 0.14 8.27
C CYS A 27 3.00 0.96 8.35
N GLY A 28 2.06 0.54 9.19
CA GLY A 28 0.72 1.12 9.29
C GLY A 28 -0.30 0.45 8.38
N LEU A 29 -0.10 -0.83 8.05
CA LEU A 29 -1.13 -1.61 7.38
C LEU A 29 -2.36 -1.76 8.29
N PRO A 30 -3.58 -1.86 7.72
CA PRO A 30 -4.74 -2.32 8.46
C PRO A 30 -4.43 -3.63 9.19
N THR A 31 -4.99 -3.79 10.39
CA THR A 31 -4.81 -4.94 11.31
C THR A 31 -3.38 -5.24 11.79
N GLU A 32 -2.35 -4.54 11.31
CA GLU A 32 -0.95 -4.77 11.71
C GLU A 32 -0.76 -4.54 13.21
N THR A 33 -0.02 -5.44 13.85
CA THR A 33 0.34 -5.36 15.27
C THR A 33 1.84 -5.10 15.47
N ASP A 34 2.24 -4.82 16.72
CA ASP A 34 3.66 -4.68 17.07
C ASP A 34 4.43 -5.99 16.79
N GLU A 35 3.78 -7.16 16.93
CA GLU A 35 4.39 -8.46 16.59
C GLU A 35 4.70 -8.59 15.10
N ASP A 36 3.80 -8.15 14.22
CA ASP A 36 4.03 -8.18 12.77
C ASP A 36 5.26 -7.32 12.38
N VAL A 37 5.36 -6.15 13.01
CA VAL A 37 6.48 -5.22 12.82
C VAL A 37 7.79 -5.83 13.32
N LEU A 38 7.77 -6.53 14.47
CA LEU A 38 8.93 -7.26 14.98
C LEU A 38 9.34 -8.42 14.06
N GLY A 39 8.40 -9.04 13.35
CA GLY A 39 8.68 -10.05 12.33
C GLY A 39 9.61 -9.55 11.21
N ILE A 40 9.67 -8.25 10.95
CA ILE A 40 10.64 -7.64 10.01
C ILE A 40 12.08 -7.86 10.49
N HIS A 41 12.34 -7.76 11.80
CA HIS A 41 13.66 -8.03 12.38
C HIS A 41 14.01 -9.51 12.26
N ASP A 42 13.06 -10.41 12.54
CA ASP A 42 13.27 -11.86 12.41
C ASP A 42 13.62 -12.24 10.98
N MET A 43 12.84 -11.75 10.01
CA MET A 43 13.08 -11.93 8.57
C MET A 43 14.48 -11.45 8.16
N ALA A 44 14.89 -10.25 8.59
CA ALA A 44 16.21 -9.71 8.29
C ALA A 44 17.34 -10.55 8.90
N SER A 45 17.11 -11.11 10.10
CA SER A 45 18.05 -12.00 10.79
C SER A 45 18.21 -13.33 10.05
N HIS A 46 17.11 -13.97 9.64
CA HIS A 46 17.13 -15.18 8.81
C HIS A 46 17.85 -14.97 7.48
N VAL A 47 17.62 -13.82 6.83
CA VAL A 47 18.33 -13.45 5.60
C VAL A 47 19.84 -13.34 5.81
N ILE A 48 20.28 -12.72 6.91
CA ILE A 48 21.72 -12.61 7.24
C ILE A 48 22.30 -13.98 7.56
N GLU A 49 21.60 -14.80 8.33
CA GLU A 49 22.04 -16.15 8.68
C GLU A 49 22.21 -17.03 7.45
N ALA A 50 21.17 -17.14 6.61
CA ALA A 50 21.20 -17.90 5.38
C ALA A 50 22.27 -17.39 4.41
N GLY A 51 22.41 -16.06 4.30
CA GLY A 51 23.44 -15.44 3.48
C GLY A 51 24.86 -15.75 3.95
N ARG A 52 25.12 -15.71 5.27
CA ARG A 52 26.44 -16.07 5.83
C ARG A 52 26.77 -17.54 5.57
N ALA A 53 25.78 -18.43 5.71
CA ALA A 53 25.94 -19.85 5.43
C ALA A 53 26.25 -20.11 3.94
N ALA A 54 25.46 -19.51 3.03
CA ALA A 54 25.64 -19.71 1.59
C ALA A 54 26.94 -19.10 1.05
N ALA A 55 27.34 -17.93 1.53
CA ALA A 55 28.53 -17.24 1.05
C ALA A 55 29.83 -17.64 1.78
N GLY A 56 29.74 -18.41 2.88
CA GLY A 56 30.89 -18.83 3.69
C GLY A 56 31.64 -17.66 4.36
N ARG A 57 30.98 -16.51 4.54
CA ARG A 57 31.60 -15.26 5.02
C ARG A 57 30.65 -14.49 5.94
N LYS A 58 31.21 -13.66 6.84
CA LYS A 58 30.43 -12.99 7.91
C LYS A 58 29.89 -11.60 7.54
N ASP A 59 30.42 -10.99 6.50
CA ASP A 59 30.19 -9.61 6.08
C ASP A 59 29.01 -9.47 5.10
N ILE A 60 27.93 -10.17 5.42
CA ILE A 60 26.63 -10.05 4.77
C ILE A 60 25.82 -8.96 5.48
N ARG A 61 25.15 -8.11 4.71
CA ARG A 61 24.29 -7.03 5.22
C ARG A 61 22.87 -7.14 4.66
N CYS A 62 21.89 -6.84 5.52
CA CYS A 62 20.51 -6.62 5.12
C CYS A 62 20.17 -5.16 5.39
N THR A 63 19.53 -4.48 4.44
CA THR A 63 18.96 -3.15 4.68
C THR A 63 17.45 -3.24 4.58
N ILE A 64 16.75 -2.96 5.67
CA ILE A 64 15.30 -2.81 5.66
C ILE A 64 14.96 -1.36 5.33
N SER A 65 14.10 -1.17 4.35
CA SER A 65 13.59 0.12 3.88
C SER A 65 12.10 0.16 4.11
N ILE A 66 11.63 1.02 5.02
CA ILE A 66 10.26 1.04 5.50
C ILE A 66 9.58 2.34 5.07
N GLY A 67 8.50 2.22 4.31
CA GLY A 67 7.60 3.34 4.01
C GLY A 67 6.35 3.27 4.88
N GLY A 68 5.73 4.41 5.18
CA GLY A 68 4.38 4.41 5.73
C GLY A 68 3.39 3.85 4.69
N PHE A 69 2.40 3.09 5.14
CA PHE A 69 1.33 2.60 4.28
C PHE A 69 0.36 3.73 3.95
N VAL A 70 0.53 4.33 2.77
CA VAL A 70 -0.32 5.40 2.28
C VAL A 70 -1.38 4.81 1.35
N LEU A 71 -2.62 4.93 1.77
CA LEU A 71 -3.78 4.41 1.06
C LEU A 71 -3.99 5.14 -0.27
N LYS A 72 -4.23 4.38 -1.34
CA LYS A 72 -4.34 4.92 -2.70
C LYS A 72 -5.73 4.65 -3.30
N PRO A 73 -6.25 5.56 -4.14
CA PRO A 73 -7.44 5.33 -4.96
C PRO A 73 -7.36 4.05 -5.79
N HIS A 74 -8.51 3.44 -6.06
CA HIS A 74 -8.64 2.23 -6.89
C HIS A 74 -7.82 1.04 -6.36
N THR A 75 -7.72 0.94 -5.04
CA THR A 75 -7.15 -0.23 -4.34
C THR A 75 -8.19 -0.74 -3.34
N PRO A 76 -8.15 -2.02 -2.95
CA PRO A 76 -9.07 -2.55 -1.94
C PRO A 76 -9.03 -1.71 -0.66
N PHE A 77 -7.84 -1.23 -0.30
CA PHE A 77 -7.62 -0.42 0.90
C PHE A 77 -8.16 1.03 0.81
N GLN A 78 -8.84 1.44 -0.27
CA GLN A 78 -9.27 2.83 -0.45
C GLN A 78 -10.28 3.32 0.61
N TRP A 79 -10.99 2.41 1.28
CA TRP A 79 -11.91 2.70 2.38
C TRP A 79 -11.26 2.70 3.77
N ALA A 80 -10.05 2.16 3.88
CA ALA A 80 -9.40 2.00 5.17
C ALA A 80 -9.06 3.35 5.84
N ALA A 81 -9.00 3.31 7.16
CA ALA A 81 -8.33 4.34 7.95
C ALA A 81 -6.81 4.23 7.75
N GLN A 82 -6.14 5.35 7.51
CA GLN A 82 -4.68 5.37 7.55
C GLN A 82 -4.22 5.39 9.01
N ALA A 83 -3.18 4.61 9.33
CA ALA A 83 -2.55 4.68 10.65
C ALA A 83 -2.12 6.12 10.99
N SER A 84 -2.27 6.51 12.25
CA SER A 84 -1.83 7.83 12.71
C SER A 84 -0.31 7.95 12.63
N ALA A 85 0.19 9.18 12.59
CA ALA A 85 1.63 9.41 12.63
C ALA A 85 2.27 8.82 13.90
N ASP A 86 1.59 8.95 15.04
CA ASP A 86 2.07 8.44 16.33
C ASP A 86 2.16 6.90 16.36
N GLU A 87 1.19 6.20 15.77
CA GLU A 87 1.21 4.74 15.67
C GLU A 87 2.37 4.25 14.80
N VAL A 88 2.58 4.89 13.64
CA VAL A 88 3.70 4.57 12.75
C VAL A 88 5.04 4.84 13.44
N ASP A 89 5.19 6.00 14.09
CA ASP A 89 6.42 6.37 14.79
C ASP A 89 6.71 5.44 15.99
N HIS A 90 5.68 4.99 16.71
CA HIS A 90 5.78 3.99 17.77
C HIS A 90 6.33 2.67 17.23
N ARG A 91 5.69 2.10 16.20
CA ARG A 91 6.11 0.83 15.56
C ARG A 91 7.53 0.88 15.02
N LEU A 92 7.89 1.98 14.35
CA LEU A 92 9.26 2.21 13.88
C LEU A 92 10.26 2.25 15.05
N SER A 93 9.88 2.83 16.19
CA SER A 93 10.74 2.83 17.38
C SER A 93 10.91 1.43 17.96
N VAL A 94 9.82 0.66 18.10
CA VAL A 94 9.83 -0.73 18.59
C VAL A 94 10.77 -1.59 17.75
N LEU A 95 10.64 -1.55 16.43
CA LEU A 95 11.51 -2.29 15.52
C LEU A 95 12.98 -1.89 15.65
N ARG A 96 13.24 -0.58 15.67
CA ARG A 96 14.59 -0.03 15.81
C ARG A 96 15.26 -0.49 17.10
N ASP A 97 14.51 -0.52 18.19
CA ASP A 97 15.03 -0.92 19.49
C ASP A 97 15.28 -2.43 19.56
N SER A 98 14.42 -3.24 18.93
CA SER A 98 14.67 -4.69 18.76
C SER A 98 15.97 -4.98 18.01
N ILE A 99 16.19 -4.31 16.86
CA ILE A 99 17.42 -4.45 16.07
C ILE A 99 18.66 -4.01 16.85
N ARG A 100 18.56 -2.95 17.66
CA ARG A 100 19.66 -2.46 18.49
C ARG A 100 20.00 -3.40 19.64
N ALA A 101 19.00 -4.06 20.21
CA ALA A 101 19.18 -5.02 21.30
C ALA A 101 19.86 -6.32 20.82
N ASP A 102 19.66 -6.69 19.55
CA ASP A 102 20.25 -7.87 18.93
C ASP A 102 21.78 -7.73 18.73
N ARG A 103 22.53 -8.49 19.55
CA ARG A 103 24.00 -8.52 19.52
C ARG A 103 24.57 -9.40 18.40
N GLN A 104 23.77 -10.29 17.82
CA GLN A 104 24.21 -11.28 16.84
C GLN A 104 24.06 -10.77 15.40
N PHE A 105 22.90 -10.18 15.06
CA PHE A 105 22.61 -9.71 13.71
C PHE A 105 22.41 -8.21 13.60
N GLY A 106 22.07 -7.50 14.68
CA GLY A 106 21.73 -6.07 14.65
C GLY A 106 22.76 -5.18 13.95
N ARG A 107 24.06 -5.42 14.12
CA ARG A 107 25.14 -4.68 13.43
C ARG A 107 25.19 -4.87 11.91
N SER A 108 24.54 -5.90 11.40
CA SER A 108 24.45 -6.26 9.97
C SER A 108 23.12 -5.82 9.36
N ILE A 109 22.18 -5.29 10.16
CA ILE A 109 20.89 -4.77 9.73
C ILE A 109 20.96 -3.24 9.68
N GLY A 110 20.82 -2.68 8.49
CA GLY A 110 20.61 -1.24 8.32
C GLY A 110 19.12 -0.93 8.22
N MET A 111 18.64 0.09 8.92
CA MET A 111 17.24 0.53 8.84
C MET A 111 17.16 1.90 8.16
N ARG A 112 16.31 2.01 7.15
CA ARG A 112 15.90 3.26 6.48
C ARG A 112 14.39 3.36 6.60
N TYR A 113 13.88 4.51 7.01
CA TYR A 113 12.46 4.72 7.21
C TYR A 113 12.07 6.17 6.93
N HIS A 114 10.76 6.39 6.76
CA HIS A 114 10.13 7.71 6.71
C HIS A 114 9.29 7.89 7.98
N ASP A 115 9.32 9.08 8.56
CA ASP A 115 8.51 9.40 9.75
C ASP A 115 7.01 9.44 9.39
N GLY A 116 6.15 9.27 10.39
CA GLY A 116 4.70 9.17 10.18
C GLY A 116 4.04 10.44 9.64
N ARG A 117 4.51 11.62 10.06
CA ARG A 117 3.92 12.93 9.70
C ARG A 117 3.93 13.23 8.19
N PRO A 118 5.07 13.07 7.46
CA PRO A 118 5.05 13.13 6.00
C PRO A 118 4.01 12.20 5.36
N GLY A 119 3.83 10.99 5.90
CA GLY A 119 2.83 10.03 5.42
C GLY A 119 1.40 10.53 5.55
N ILE A 120 1.06 11.30 6.58
CA ILE A 120 -0.28 11.90 6.73
C ILE A 120 -0.55 12.91 5.60
N ILE A 121 0.43 13.77 5.27
CA ILE A 121 0.29 14.73 4.17
C ILE A 121 0.24 14.00 2.82
N GLU A 122 1.03 12.94 2.63
CA GLU A 122 0.93 12.11 1.45
C GLU A 122 -0.46 11.45 1.32
N GLY A 123 -1.06 11.05 2.45
CA GLY A 123 -2.43 10.56 2.53
C GLY A 123 -3.47 11.59 2.11
N LEU A 124 -3.34 12.83 2.60
CA LEU A 124 -4.19 13.96 2.19
C LEU A 124 -4.10 14.19 0.68
N LEU A 125 -2.89 14.20 0.12
CA LEU A 125 -2.68 14.44 -1.30
C LEU A 125 -3.11 13.27 -2.17
N SER A 126 -3.06 12.04 -1.65
CA SER A 126 -3.46 10.83 -2.37
C SER A 126 -4.97 10.64 -2.42
N ARG A 127 -5.69 11.02 -1.35
CA ARG A 127 -7.13 10.80 -1.19
C ARG A 127 -7.95 12.08 -1.08
N GLY A 128 -7.33 13.22 -1.31
CA GLY A 128 -7.96 14.54 -1.29
C GLY A 128 -8.94 14.73 -2.43
N ASP A 129 -9.91 15.61 -2.22
CA ASP A 129 -10.76 16.11 -3.29
C ASP A 129 -10.38 17.55 -3.69
N ARG A 130 -11.24 18.20 -4.48
CA ARG A 130 -11.02 19.57 -4.98
C ARG A 130 -10.74 20.59 -3.87
N ARG A 131 -11.22 20.38 -2.63
CA ARG A 131 -10.97 21.27 -1.48
C ARG A 131 -9.49 21.33 -1.12
N VAL A 132 -8.76 20.22 -1.30
CA VAL A 132 -7.31 20.14 -1.04
C VAL A 132 -6.51 21.03 -1.99
N GLY A 133 -7.07 21.40 -3.15
CA GLY A 133 -6.44 22.38 -4.05
C GLY A 133 -6.15 23.72 -3.38
N ASN A 134 -7.07 24.22 -2.56
CA ASN A 134 -6.88 25.47 -1.81
C ASN A 134 -5.83 25.32 -0.72
N VAL A 135 -5.76 24.15 -0.06
CA VAL A 135 -4.71 23.85 0.93
C VAL A 135 -3.32 23.90 0.28
N ILE A 136 -3.14 23.25 -0.88
CA ILE A 136 -1.87 23.25 -1.62
C ILE A 136 -1.46 24.70 -1.97
N GLU A 137 -2.41 25.51 -2.44
CA GLU A 137 -2.15 26.90 -2.78
C GLU A 137 -1.78 27.73 -1.53
N ALA A 138 -2.47 27.53 -0.41
CA ALA A 138 -2.18 28.19 0.86
C ALA A 138 -0.79 27.82 1.39
N VAL A 139 -0.43 26.53 1.36
CA VAL A 139 0.91 26.05 1.74
C VAL A 139 1.98 26.71 0.89
N TRP A 140 1.78 26.79 -0.43
CA TRP A 140 2.72 27.47 -1.31
C TRP A 140 2.83 28.97 -1.00
N ARG A 141 1.71 29.67 -0.76
CA ARG A 141 1.70 31.09 -0.37
C ARG A 141 2.39 31.34 0.97
N ASP A 142 2.33 30.40 1.89
CA ASP A 142 3.07 30.41 3.17
C ASP A 142 4.55 30.01 3.03
N GLY A 143 5.03 29.82 1.79
CA GLY A 143 6.43 29.52 1.48
C GLY A 143 6.78 28.03 1.45
N GLY A 144 5.77 27.14 1.37
CA GLY A 144 5.92 25.71 1.10
C GLY A 144 6.47 25.45 -0.29
N VAL A 145 7.74 25.06 -0.35
CA VAL A 145 8.44 24.65 -1.57
C VAL A 145 9.42 23.54 -1.21
N PHE A 146 9.61 22.58 -2.13
CA PHE A 146 10.52 21.45 -1.93
C PHE A 146 10.14 20.54 -0.74
N ASP A 147 8.85 20.41 -0.41
CA ASP A 147 8.34 19.57 0.69
C ASP A 147 8.61 18.05 0.52
N GLY A 148 9.09 17.61 -0.65
CA GLY A 148 9.56 16.23 -0.87
C GLY A 148 10.91 15.91 -0.21
N TRP A 149 11.61 16.91 0.33
CA TRP A 149 12.88 16.76 1.04
C TRP A 149 12.68 17.10 2.52
N ASN A 150 13.16 16.22 3.40
CA ASN A 150 12.95 16.33 4.85
C ASN A 150 13.46 17.68 5.42
N GLU A 151 14.48 18.29 4.83
CA GLU A 151 15.04 19.56 5.32
C GLU A 151 14.12 20.77 5.09
N TYR A 152 13.16 20.65 4.17
CA TYR A 152 12.23 21.71 3.78
C TYR A 152 10.80 21.45 4.24
N PHE A 153 10.44 20.18 4.46
CA PHE A 153 9.12 19.78 4.90
C PHE A 153 8.74 20.39 6.25
N SER A 154 7.56 21.02 6.31
CA SER A 154 6.96 21.55 7.54
C SER A 154 5.55 21.01 7.75
N TYR A 155 5.40 20.03 8.64
CA TYR A 155 4.10 19.50 9.01
C TYR A 155 3.17 20.57 9.61
N ASP A 156 3.71 21.44 10.45
CA ASP A 156 2.94 22.49 11.12
C ASP A 156 2.36 23.51 10.12
N ARG A 157 3.09 23.80 9.03
CA ARG A 157 2.56 24.61 7.91
C ARG A 157 1.37 23.94 7.26
N TRP A 158 1.51 22.66 6.91
CA TRP A 158 0.43 21.90 6.30
C TRP A 158 -0.81 21.83 7.19
N LEU A 159 -0.60 21.61 8.49
CA LEU A 159 -1.69 21.59 9.48
C LEU A 159 -2.42 22.93 9.54
N ALA A 160 -1.68 24.04 9.70
CA ALA A 160 -2.26 25.38 9.76
C ALA A 160 -3.04 25.74 8.47
N CYS A 161 -2.51 25.38 7.30
CA CYS A 161 -3.22 25.58 6.03
C CYS A 161 -4.45 24.68 5.88
N CYS A 162 -4.42 23.45 6.40
CA CYS A 162 -5.59 22.59 6.47
C CYS A 162 -6.67 23.21 7.37
N GLU A 163 -6.30 23.65 8.56
CA GLU A 163 -7.23 24.31 9.50
C GLU A 163 -7.90 25.52 8.85
N GLN A 164 -7.10 26.38 8.21
CA GLN A 164 -7.59 27.58 7.52
C GLN A 164 -8.58 27.28 6.38
N GLU A 165 -8.25 26.32 5.51
CA GLU A 165 -8.99 26.10 4.26
C GLU A 165 -10.10 25.03 4.38
N LEU A 166 -9.98 24.08 5.31
CA LEU A 166 -10.88 22.93 5.42
C LEU A 166 -11.91 23.09 6.55
N GLU A 167 -11.56 23.66 7.70
CA GLU A 167 -12.52 23.80 8.82
C GLU A 167 -13.78 24.59 8.46
N PRO A 168 -13.71 25.71 7.69
CA PRO A 168 -14.91 26.42 7.25
C PRO A 168 -15.84 25.57 6.38
N LEU A 169 -15.33 24.48 5.79
CA LEU A 169 -16.06 23.52 4.96
C LEU A 169 -16.55 22.31 5.75
N GLY A 170 -16.31 22.28 7.07
CA GLY A 170 -16.73 21.20 7.96
C GLY A 170 -15.92 19.90 7.82
N VAL A 171 -14.73 19.96 7.24
CA VAL A 171 -13.81 18.81 7.13
C VAL A 171 -12.43 19.16 7.67
N SER A 172 -11.63 18.15 7.98
CA SER A 172 -10.30 18.30 8.57
C SER A 172 -9.26 17.43 7.85
N LEU A 173 -7.98 17.56 8.23
CA LEU A 173 -6.94 16.65 7.77
C LEU A 173 -7.31 15.18 8.06
N ASP A 174 -7.73 14.89 9.29
CA ASP A 174 -8.16 13.55 9.72
C ASP A 174 -9.38 13.02 8.95
N TRP A 175 -10.27 13.91 8.51
CA TRP A 175 -11.41 13.54 7.66
C TRP A 175 -10.95 12.92 6.33
N PHE A 176 -9.80 13.34 5.79
CA PHE A 176 -9.21 12.76 4.59
C PHE A 176 -8.28 11.58 4.86
N THR A 177 -7.72 11.45 6.07
CA THR A 177 -6.62 10.51 6.34
C THR A 177 -7.01 9.37 7.28
N THR A 178 -7.28 9.68 8.54
CA THR A 178 -7.33 8.69 9.63
C THR A 178 -8.72 8.13 9.89
N ARG A 179 -9.77 8.68 9.27
CA ARG A 179 -11.10 8.07 9.34
C ARG A 179 -11.26 6.90 8.38
N GLU A 180 -12.07 5.95 8.81
CA GLU A 180 -12.63 4.92 7.94
C GLU A 180 -13.75 5.51 7.05
N ARG A 181 -13.96 4.89 5.89
CA ARG A 181 -15.00 5.23 4.92
C ARG A 181 -15.93 4.06 4.75
N ASP A 182 -17.20 4.36 4.53
CA ASP A 182 -18.21 3.33 4.27
C ASP A 182 -18.25 2.96 2.79
N TYR A 183 -18.74 1.75 2.48
CA TYR A 183 -18.96 1.30 1.12
C TYR A 183 -19.84 2.26 0.31
N GLU A 184 -20.88 2.86 0.90
CA GLU A 184 -21.81 3.75 0.20
C GLU A 184 -21.25 5.17 -0.02
N GLU A 185 -20.06 5.47 0.53
CA GLU A 185 -19.47 6.79 0.42
C GLU A 185 -19.09 7.13 -1.03
N VAL A 186 -19.43 8.34 -1.47
CA VAL A 186 -18.97 8.87 -2.75
C VAL A 186 -17.51 9.31 -2.61
N LEU A 187 -16.61 8.59 -3.27
CA LEU A 187 -15.17 8.85 -3.23
C LEU A 187 -14.79 9.92 -4.26
N PRO A 188 -13.77 10.75 -3.98
CA PRO A 188 -13.35 11.82 -4.88
C PRO A 188 -12.98 11.37 -6.30
N TRP A 189 -12.54 10.12 -6.44
CA TRP A 189 -12.10 9.50 -7.69
C TRP A 189 -13.15 8.60 -8.34
N ASP A 190 -14.37 8.48 -7.81
CA ASP A 190 -15.43 7.62 -8.38
C ASP A 190 -15.82 7.99 -9.82
N HIS A 191 -15.48 9.20 -10.26
CA HIS A 191 -15.70 9.65 -11.64
C HIS A 191 -14.61 9.21 -12.62
N LEU A 192 -13.58 8.50 -12.13
CA LEU A 192 -12.49 7.94 -12.90
C LEU A 192 -12.69 6.42 -13.02
N ASP A 193 -12.38 5.89 -14.18
CA ASP A 193 -12.45 4.45 -14.44
C ASP A 193 -11.03 3.89 -14.55
N SER A 194 -10.71 2.91 -13.71
CA SER A 194 -9.44 2.17 -13.72
C SER A 194 -9.56 0.76 -14.33
N GLY A 195 -10.75 0.38 -14.77
CA GLY A 195 -11.11 -0.97 -15.24
C GLY A 195 -11.38 -1.97 -14.12
N LEU A 196 -11.31 -1.53 -12.85
CA LEU A 196 -11.62 -2.36 -11.69
C LEU A 196 -13.05 -2.12 -11.25
N ASP A 197 -13.77 -3.21 -11.02
CA ASP A 197 -15.11 -3.16 -10.44
C ASP A 197 -15.07 -2.73 -8.96
N ARG A 198 -15.97 -1.83 -8.56
CA ARG A 198 -16.03 -1.29 -7.19
C ARG A 198 -16.42 -2.36 -6.18
N ASP A 199 -17.35 -3.24 -6.53
CA ASP A 199 -17.84 -4.30 -5.65
C ASP A 199 -16.73 -5.32 -5.43
N TRP A 200 -15.99 -5.66 -6.50
CA TRP A 200 -14.80 -6.49 -6.38
C TRP A 200 -13.75 -5.90 -5.43
N LEU A 201 -13.47 -4.59 -5.52
CA LEU A 201 -12.52 -3.94 -4.60
C LEU A 201 -13.01 -3.98 -3.15
N TRP A 202 -14.32 -3.86 -2.93
CA TRP A 202 -14.91 -3.92 -1.60
C TRP A 202 -14.84 -5.33 -1.03
N ASP A 203 -15.18 -6.34 -1.81
CA ASP A 203 -15.11 -7.74 -1.39
C ASP A 203 -13.65 -8.12 -1.04
N ASP A 204 -12.68 -7.73 -1.87
CA ASP A 204 -11.25 -7.97 -1.59
C ASP A 204 -10.75 -7.23 -0.33
N TRP A 205 -11.35 -6.08 -0.01
CA TRP A 205 -11.08 -5.38 1.25
C TRP A 205 -11.62 -6.16 2.46
N GLN A 206 -12.83 -6.70 2.36
CA GLN A 206 -13.43 -7.51 3.43
C GLN A 206 -12.62 -8.80 3.65
N ASP A 207 -12.24 -9.49 2.58
CA ASP A 207 -11.39 -10.68 2.63
C ASP A 207 -10.03 -10.37 3.29
N ALA A 208 -9.43 -9.21 2.95
CA ALA A 208 -8.18 -8.77 3.57
C ALA A 208 -8.32 -8.52 5.09
N MET A 209 -9.50 -8.07 5.57
CA MET A 209 -9.77 -7.92 7.01
C MET A 209 -9.90 -9.25 7.73
N ASP A 210 -10.30 -10.31 7.04
CA ASP A 210 -10.35 -11.66 7.55
C ASP A 210 -9.01 -12.42 7.38
N GLY A 211 -7.99 -11.75 6.82
CA GLY A 211 -6.67 -12.33 6.58
C GLY A 211 -6.66 -13.34 5.43
N GLU A 212 -7.66 -13.31 4.57
CA GLU A 212 -7.75 -14.18 3.40
C GLU A 212 -6.91 -13.62 2.25
N ALA A 213 -6.08 -14.48 1.66
CA ALA A 213 -5.22 -14.10 0.56
C ALA A 213 -5.87 -14.45 -0.78
N VAL A 214 -5.95 -13.47 -1.69
CA VAL A 214 -6.33 -13.72 -3.08
C VAL A 214 -5.20 -14.43 -3.81
N ASN A 215 -5.54 -15.55 -4.44
CA ASN A 215 -4.58 -16.31 -5.22
C ASN A 215 -4.36 -15.67 -6.59
N ASP A 216 -3.30 -16.10 -7.25
CA ASP A 216 -2.93 -15.59 -8.57
C ASP A 216 -3.97 -16.00 -9.64
N CYS A 217 -4.73 -15.04 -10.13
CA CYS A 217 -5.79 -15.24 -11.14
C CYS A 217 -5.29 -15.77 -12.49
N ARG A 218 -3.97 -15.87 -12.70
CA ARG A 218 -3.36 -16.52 -13.87
C ARG A 218 -3.42 -18.05 -13.78
N TRP A 219 -3.45 -18.58 -12.57
CA TRP A 219 -3.43 -20.02 -12.28
C TRP A 219 -4.69 -20.50 -11.56
N ASN A 220 -5.51 -19.57 -11.09
CA ASN A 220 -6.78 -19.79 -10.41
C ASN A 220 -7.94 -19.26 -11.26
N PRO A 221 -9.18 -19.73 -11.03
CA PRO A 221 -10.36 -19.17 -11.71
C PRO A 221 -10.44 -17.64 -11.59
N CYS A 222 -11.00 -17.00 -12.61
CA CYS A 222 -11.16 -15.55 -12.65
C CYS A 222 -12.00 -15.05 -11.46
N TYR A 223 -11.55 -13.98 -10.82
CA TYR A 223 -12.27 -13.28 -9.74
C TYR A 223 -13.22 -12.19 -10.24
N ASP A 224 -13.34 -12.04 -11.56
CA ASP A 224 -14.22 -11.07 -12.22
C ASP A 224 -14.00 -9.61 -11.79
N CYS A 225 -12.72 -9.22 -11.62
CA CYS A 225 -12.35 -7.86 -11.20
C CYS A 225 -12.66 -6.76 -12.25
N GLY A 226 -13.26 -7.09 -13.39
CA GLY A 226 -13.58 -6.16 -14.48
C GLY A 226 -12.48 -5.95 -15.53
N VAL A 227 -11.20 -6.07 -15.18
CA VAL A 227 -10.09 -5.60 -16.04
C VAL A 227 -9.99 -6.33 -17.38
N CYS A 228 -9.83 -7.67 -17.37
CA CYS A 228 -9.55 -8.42 -18.60
C CYS A 228 -10.70 -8.34 -19.62
N PRO A 229 -11.97 -8.56 -19.21
CA PRO A 229 -13.11 -8.42 -20.12
C PRO A 229 -13.30 -6.99 -20.65
N GLN A 230 -13.24 -5.97 -19.79
CA GLN A 230 -13.50 -4.58 -20.20
C GLN A 230 -12.40 -4.03 -21.12
N MET A 231 -11.15 -4.38 -20.84
CA MET A 231 -10.00 -3.88 -21.60
C MET A 231 -9.66 -4.75 -22.81
N GLY A 232 -10.37 -5.87 -23.01
CA GLY A 232 -10.08 -6.83 -24.08
C GLY A 232 -8.67 -7.41 -23.97
N THR A 233 -8.18 -7.61 -22.74
CA THR A 233 -6.82 -8.10 -22.49
C THR A 233 -6.82 -9.60 -22.21
N GLU A 234 -5.79 -10.27 -22.73
CA GLU A 234 -5.55 -11.68 -22.47
C GLU A 234 -4.41 -11.83 -21.47
N ILE A 235 -4.55 -12.80 -20.56
CA ILE A 235 -3.48 -13.17 -19.63
C ILE A 235 -2.32 -13.80 -20.43
N GLN A 236 -1.21 -13.08 -20.53
CA GLN A 236 0.02 -13.60 -21.13
C GLN A 236 0.93 -14.16 -20.03
N VAL A 237 1.20 -15.46 -20.07
CA VAL A 237 2.19 -16.12 -19.23
C VAL A 237 3.25 -16.77 -20.11
N GLY A 238 4.53 -16.60 -19.73
CA GLY A 238 5.64 -17.32 -20.34
C GLY A 238 5.50 -18.84 -20.16
N PRO A 239 6.33 -19.66 -20.83
CA PRO A 239 6.22 -21.11 -20.77
C PRO A 239 6.32 -21.61 -19.32
N SER A 240 5.17 -21.93 -18.73
CA SER A 240 5.03 -22.30 -17.32
C SER A 240 4.77 -23.79 -17.10
N GLY A 241 4.42 -24.52 -18.17
CA GLY A 241 3.97 -25.91 -18.08
C GLY A 241 2.57 -26.09 -17.47
N HIS A 242 1.89 -24.99 -17.13
CA HIS A 242 0.53 -25.01 -16.58
C HIS A 242 -0.51 -24.65 -17.65
N PRO A 243 -1.64 -25.37 -17.75
CA PRO A 243 -2.72 -25.03 -18.66
C PRO A 243 -3.43 -23.75 -18.19
N LEU A 244 -3.66 -22.82 -19.12
CA LEU A 244 -4.48 -21.62 -18.88
C LEU A 244 -5.95 -22.02 -18.67
N ILE A 245 -6.61 -21.36 -17.72
CA ILE A 245 -8.06 -21.48 -17.54
C ILE A 245 -8.74 -20.58 -18.59
N PRO A 246 -9.69 -21.09 -19.40
CA PRO A 246 -10.40 -20.28 -20.38
C PRO A 246 -11.25 -19.22 -19.66
N LEU A 247 -11.02 -17.95 -19.97
CA LEU A 247 -11.91 -16.86 -19.57
C LEU A 247 -13.21 -16.97 -20.38
N THR A 248 -14.34 -17.19 -19.72
CA THR A 248 -15.64 -17.12 -20.37
C THR A 248 -16.14 -15.69 -20.24
N LEU A 249 -16.04 -14.91 -21.33
CA LEU A 249 -16.58 -13.56 -21.35
C LEU A 249 -18.11 -13.63 -21.25
N VAL A 250 -18.67 -13.09 -20.16
CA VAL A 250 -20.09 -12.74 -20.13
C VAL A 250 -20.21 -11.43 -20.90
N VAL A 251 -20.71 -11.49 -22.15
CA VAL A 251 -20.99 -10.29 -22.92
C VAL A 251 -22.19 -9.60 -22.26
N PRO A 252 -22.05 -8.39 -21.70
CA PRO A 252 -23.19 -7.67 -21.14
C PRO A 252 -24.19 -7.40 -22.26
N ASP A 253 -25.46 -7.70 -22.05
CA ASP A 253 -26.52 -7.28 -22.97
C ASP A 253 -26.70 -5.76 -22.84
N LEU A 254 -25.90 -5.00 -23.59
CA LEU A 254 -25.97 -3.55 -23.68
C LEU A 254 -27.18 -3.07 -24.50
N ALA A 255 -28.21 -3.90 -24.69
CA ALA A 255 -29.45 -3.45 -25.30
C ALA A 255 -30.04 -2.31 -24.46
N PRO A 256 -30.26 -1.11 -25.04
CA PRO A 256 -30.92 -0.04 -24.32
C PRO A 256 -32.28 -0.56 -23.86
N SER A 257 -32.61 -0.35 -22.58
CA SER A 257 -33.90 -0.73 -22.04
C SER A 257 -34.97 -0.13 -22.96
N ARG A 258 -35.77 -0.99 -23.58
CA ARG A 258 -36.92 -0.52 -24.37
C ARG A 258 -37.84 0.16 -23.38
N LEU A 259 -37.84 1.50 -23.40
CA LEU A 259 -38.89 2.30 -22.80
C LEU A 259 -40.22 1.72 -23.30
N VAL A 260 -40.96 1.11 -22.38
CA VAL A 260 -42.32 0.66 -22.61
C VAL A 260 -43.14 1.92 -22.88
N PRO A 261 -43.78 2.09 -24.05
CA PRO A 261 -44.68 3.20 -24.28
C PRO A 261 -45.82 3.11 -23.26
N SER A 262 -46.07 4.20 -22.54
CA SER A 262 -47.29 4.35 -21.75
C SER A 262 -48.49 4.27 -22.69
N GLU A 263 -49.29 3.21 -22.59
CA GLU A 263 -50.60 3.17 -23.22
C GLU A 263 -51.50 4.19 -22.50
N GLU A 264 -51.90 5.21 -23.25
CA GLU A 264 -53.04 6.06 -22.93
C GLU A 264 -54.32 5.23 -23.09
N GLU A 265 -55.08 5.06 -22.00
CA GLU A 265 -56.55 5.06 -21.95
C GLU A 265 -57.04 5.46 -20.54
#